data_AF-A0AAA9ZXA0-F1
#
_entry.id   AF-A0AAA9ZXA0-F1
#
_cell.length_a   1.000
_cell.length_b   1.000
_cell.length_c   1.000
_cell.angle_alpha   90.00
_cell.angle_beta   90.00
_cell.angle_gamma   90.00
#
_symmetry.space_group_name_H-M   'P 1'
#
loop_
_entity.id
_entity.type
_entity.pdbx_description
1 polymer ?
#
loop_
_entity_poly.entity_id
_entity_poly.type
_entity_poly.pdbx_seq_one_letter_code
_entity_poly.pdbx_strand_id
1 'polypeptide(L)'
;MLTIYRLSTKLKKQSFDLCTRLSKLVASRETHVSGGMMHRVTVNGHSASSEEGGQRNKYSDYVKFLELVGNLKHMKRTGWVLRNVKDCETISGHMYRMGMMSFLLDGQQGLDRIHVMELALVHDLAESIVGDITPYCGISREEKLLKEFSAISEIAELLGPNKEKLLELFNEYEEGKTPEAKFVKDLDRLDMVMQAFEYEKRDNCPMKHQEFFDSTKGKFSHPLVINIVNEINAQREKFAEASADGATDNSSPSREAATSGGSR
;
A
#
# COMPACT_ATOMS: atom_id res chain seq x y z
N MET A 1 21.98 14.45 24.72
CA MET A 1 20.80 13.61 25.03
C MET A 1 19.52 14.41 25.35
N LEU A 2 19.53 15.37 26.29
CA LEU A 2 18.32 16.13 26.68
C LEU A 2 17.66 16.94 25.54
N THR A 3 18.42 17.44 24.57
CA THR A 3 17.90 18.23 23.44
C THR A 3 17.17 17.37 22.40
N ILE A 4 17.64 16.13 22.17
CA ILE A 4 17.00 15.17 21.25
C ILE A 4 15.67 14.69 21.83
N TYR A 5 15.63 14.43 23.14
CA TYR A 5 14.39 14.05 23.85
C TYR A 5 13.32 15.17 23.81
N ARG A 6 13.75 16.44 23.92
CA ARG A 6 12.86 17.61 23.81
C ARG A 6 12.34 17.86 22.38
N LEU A 7 13.10 17.46 21.35
CA LEU A 7 12.66 17.52 19.96
C LEU A 7 11.69 16.38 19.62
N SER A 8 11.98 15.16 20.07
CA SER A 8 11.09 14.00 19.93
C SER A 8 9.72 14.24 20.58
N THR A 9 9.68 14.81 21.79
CA THR A 9 8.43 15.15 22.48
C THR A 9 7.65 16.29 21.80
N LYS A 10 8.33 17.27 21.19
CA LYS A 10 7.67 18.34 20.42
C LYS A 10 7.08 17.82 19.09
N LEU A 11 7.77 16.92 18.41
CA LEU A 11 7.27 16.29 17.18
C LEU A 11 6.08 15.37 17.48
N LYS A 12 6.15 14.56 18.54
CA LYS A 12 5.01 13.77 19.04
C LYS A 12 3.79 14.64 19.36
N LYS A 13 4.00 15.83 19.95
CA LYS A 13 2.92 16.77 20.27
C LYS A 13 2.28 17.43 19.04
N GLN A 14 3.04 17.67 17.97
CA GLN A 14 2.52 18.22 16.72
C GLN A 14 1.75 17.19 15.88
N SER A 15 2.23 15.93 15.84
CA SER A 15 1.51 14.82 15.19
C SER A 15 0.17 14.54 15.90
N PHE A 16 0.17 14.58 17.24
CA PHE A 16 -1.04 14.49 18.05
C PHE A 16 -2.04 15.62 17.78
N ASP A 17 -1.57 16.85 17.50
CA ASP A 17 -2.45 18.00 17.22
C ASP A 17 -3.11 17.90 15.84
N LEU A 18 -2.43 17.30 14.84
CA LEU A 18 -3.02 17.03 13.53
C LEU A 18 -4.08 15.92 13.61
N CYS A 19 -3.77 14.82 14.32
CA CYS A 19 -4.72 13.74 14.63
C CYS A 19 -5.96 14.28 15.37
N THR A 20 -5.76 15.09 16.42
CA THR A 20 -6.87 15.68 17.18
C THR A 20 -7.75 16.58 16.31
N ARG A 21 -7.16 17.33 15.38
CA ARG A 21 -7.92 18.18 14.44
C ARG A 21 -8.72 17.35 13.44
N LEU A 22 -8.14 16.28 12.91
CA LEU A 22 -8.84 15.38 11.98
C LEU A 22 -9.94 14.59 12.69
N SER A 23 -9.71 14.06 13.89
CA SER A 23 -10.73 13.40 14.71
C SER A 23 -11.90 14.34 15.05
N LYS A 24 -11.62 15.61 15.38
CA LYS A 24 -12.67 16.63 15.61
C LYS A 24 -13.45 16.98 14.34
N LEU A 25 -12.80 17.02 13.18
CA LEU A 25 -13.43 17.25 11.88
C LEU A 25 -14.38 16.09 11.51
N VAL A 26 -13.97 14.84 11.74
CA VAL A 26 -14.81 13.66 11.52
C VAL A 26 -16.03 13.67 12.46
N ALA A 27 -15.83 13.89 13.76
CA ALA A 27 -16.93 13.97 14.74
C ALA A 27 -17.93 15.10 14.45
N SER A 28 -17.48 16.24 13.92
CA SER A 28 -18.35 17.38 13.57
C SER A 28 -19.21 17.16 12.33
N ARG A 29 -18.88 16.19 11.47
CA ARG A 29 -19.66 15.84 10.27
C ARG A 29 -20.77 14.84 10.55
N GLU A 30 -20.62 13.99 11.57
CA GLU A 30 -21.66 13.03 11.98
C GLU A 30 -22.87 13.73 12.62
N THR A 31 -22.69 14.91 13.23
CA THR A 31 -23.78 15.68 13.85
C THR A 31 -24.71 16.40 12.86
N HIS A 32 -24.42 16.37 11.56
CA HIS A 32 -25.15 17.15 10.55
C HIS A 32 -26.16 16.35 9.69
N VAL A 33 -26.40 15.07 10.01
CA VAL A 33 -27.38 14.23 9.31
C VAL A 33 -28.39 13.61 10.28
N SER A 34 -29.23 14.43 10.93
CA SER A 34 -30.58 13.99 11.33
C SER A 34 -31.49 15.19 11.65
N GLY A 35 -32.35 15.55 10.71
CA GLY A 35 -33.42 16.54 10.91
C GLY A 35 -34.63 16.15 10.09
N GLY A 36 -35.52 15.33 10.66
CA GLY A 36 -36.72 14.84 9.99
C GLY A 36 -37.78 14.27 10.94
N MET A 37 -38.70 15.16 11.35
CA MET A 37 -40.12 14.98 11.69
C MET A 37 -40.59 13.85 12.65
N MET A 38 -41.16 14.29 13.78
CA MET A 38 -41.93 13.48 14.75
C MET A 38 -43.22 12.89 14.18
N HIS A 39 -43.53 11.65 14.57
CA HIS A 39 -44.91 11.19 14.76
C HIS A 39 -45.03 10.42 16.07
N ARG A 40 -46.03 10.83 16.87
CA ARG A 40 -46.26 10.46 18.27
C ARG A 40 -47.15 9.20 18.31
N VAL A 41 -46.63 8.10 18.85
CA VAL A 41 -47.46 6.96 19.29
C VAL A 41 -47.07 6.64 20.74
N THR A 42 -48.00 6.88 21.65
CA THR A 42 -47.92 6.48 23.06
C THR A 42 -48.30 5.01 23.21
N VAL A 43 -47.43 4.21 23.81
CA VAL A 43 -47.83 2.96 24.48
C VAL A 43 -47.06 2.86 25.80
N ASN A 44 -47.80 2.88 26.90
CA ASN A 44 -47.30 2.57 28.24
C ASN A 44 -47.09 1.06 28.38
N GLY A 45 -45.95 0.65 28.91
CA GLY A 45 -45.69 -0.73 29.32
C GLY A 45 -44.37 -0.82 30.07
N HIS A 46 -44.44 -0.92 31.39
CA HIS A 46 -43.29 -1.14 32.27
C HIS A 46 -42.58 -2.45 31.90
N SER A 47 -41.25 -2.42 31.76
CA SER A 47 -40.41 -3.48 32.33
C SER A 47 -38.97 -2.98 32.51
N ALA A 48 -38.38 -3.50 33.58
CA ALA A 48 -37.16 -3.10 34.21
C ALA A 48 -35.92 -3.23 33.30
N SER A 49 -35.03 -2.25 33.47
CA SER A 49 -33.57 -2.37 33.48
C SER A 49 -32.99 -3.76 33.24
N SER A 50 -32.19 -3.87 32.19
CA SER A 50 -30.94 -4.62 32.23
C SER A 50 -29.93 -3.93 31.30
N GLU A 51 -29.16 -2.99 31.86
CA GLU A 51 -27.85 -2.65 31.31
C GLU A 51 -26.96 -3.89 31.44
N GLU A 52 -27.01 -4.78 30.45
CA GLU A 52 -25.97 -5.80 30.31
C GLU A 52 -24.71 -5.13 29.77
N GLY A 53 -23.88 -4.64 30.69
CA GLY A 53 -22.48 -4.34 30.44
C GLY A 53 -21.70 -5.63 30.14
N GLY A 54 -21.99 -6.25 28.99
CA GLY A 54 -21.24 -7.40 28.50
C GLY A 54 -19.80 -6.99 28.25
N GLN A 55 -18.87 -7.54 29.02
CA GLN A 55 -17.44 -7.33 28.84
C GLN A 55 -17.07 -7.73 27.40
N ARG A 56 -16.67 -6.74 26.59
CA ARG A 56 -16.24 -6.96 25.20
C ARG A 56 -15.16 -8.04 25.18
N ASN A 57 -15.42 -9.15 24.48
CA ASN A 57 -14.47 -10.26 24.42
C ASN A 57 -13.30 -9.86 23.51
N LYS A 58 -12.14 -9.55 24.10
CA LYS A 58 -10.93 -9.16 23.37
C LYS A 58 -10.52 -10.15 22.26
N TYR A 59 -10.83 -11.44 22.43
CA TYR A 59 -10.50 -12.45 21.41
C TYR A 59 -11.41 -12.35 20.20
N SER A 60 -12.67 -11.93 20.38
CA SER A 60 -13.56 -11.62 19.26
C SER A 60 -13.05 -10.40 18.47
N ASP A 61 -12.53 -9.39 19.16
CA ASP A 61 -11.89 -8.24 18.49
C ASP A 61 -10.64 -8.65 17.72
N TYR A 62 -9.80 -9.54 18.29
CA TYR A 62 -8.65 -10.08 17.57
C TYR A 62 -9.04 -10.91 16.35
N VAL A 63 -10.08 -11.74 16.44
CA VAL A 63 -10.61 -12.43 15.26
C VAL A 63 -11.05 -11.41 14.21
N LYS A 64 -11.74 -10.34 14.60
CA LYS A 64 -12.16 -9.29 13.66
C LYS A 64 -10.97 -8.57 13.01
N PHE A 65 -9.94 -8.27 13.80
CA PHE A 65 -8.69 -7.70 13.29
C PHE A 65 -8.07 -8.64 12.25
N LEU A 66 -7.96 -9.95 12.56
CA LEU A 66 -7.40 -10.94 11.64
C LEU A 66 -8.22 -11.10 10.35
N GLU A 67 -9.56 -10.99 10.42
CA GLU A 67 -10.43 -10.94 9.24
C GLU A 67 -10.10 -9.73 8.35
N LEU A 68 -9.96 -8.54 8.95
CA LEU A 68 -9.62 -7.32 8.22
C LEU A 68 -8.24 -7.43 7.57
N VAL A 69 -7.20 -7.87 8.30
CA VAL A 69 -5.88 -8.17 7.69
C VAL A 69 -6.02 -9.21 6.57
N GLY A 70 -6.89 -10.20 6.75
CA GLY A 70 -7.20 -11.24 5.76
C GLY A 70 -7.74 -10.70 4.43
N ASN A 71 -8.51 -9.61 4.44
CA ASN A 71 -9.05 -9.01 3.22
C ASN A 71 -7.96 -8.60 2.22
N LEU A 72 -6.80 -8.16 2.71
CA LEU A 72 -5.67 -7.73 1.89
C LEU A 72 -5.08 -8.86 1.04
N LYS A 73 -5.36 -10.12 1.38
CA LYS A 73 -4.99 -11.30 0.59
C LYS A 73 -5.79 -11.46 -0.69
N HIS A 74 -6.91 -10.74 -0.82
CA HIS A 74 -7.84 -10.86 -1.93
C HIS A 74 -7.99 -9.54 -2.72
N MET A 75 -7.46 -8.45 -2.18
CA MET A 75 -7.47 -7.15 -2.84
C MET A 75 -6.27 -7.03 -3.78
N LYS A 76 -6.55 -7.07 -5.08
CA LYS A 76 -5.55 -6.84 -6.13
C LYS A 76 -5.13 -5.38 -6.15
N ARG A 77 -3.85 -5.10 -6.37
CA ARG A 77 -3.41 -3.70 -6.53
C ARG A 77 -4.03 -3.07 -7.77
N THR A 78 -4.76 -1.98 -7.55
CA THR A 78 -5.63 -1.31 -8.53
C THR A 78 -4.82 -0.82 -9.74
N GLY A 79 -3.58 -0.38 -9.55
CA GLY A 79 -2.69 0.03 -10.65
C GLY A 79 -2.55 -1.05 -11.74
N TRP A 80 -2.37 -2.32 -11.34
CA TRP A 80 -2.25 -3.44 -12.27
C TRP A 80 -3.59 -3.86 -12.88
N VAL A 81 -4.66 -3.81 -12.08
CA VAL A 81 -6.03 -4.08 -12.55
C VAL A 81 -6.41 -3.12 -13.67
N LEU A 82 -6.15 -1.82 -13.50
CA LEU A 82 -6.42 -0.79 -14.50
C LEU A 82 -5.58 -0.94 -15.78
N ARG A 83 -4.51 -1.73 -15.75
CA ARG A 83 -3.68 -2.06 -16.93
C ARG A 83 -3.94 -3.46 -17.47
N ASN A 84 -5.02 -4.09 -17.03
CA ASN A 84 -5.45 -5.43 -17.45
C ASN A 84 -4.35 -6.49 -17.28
N VAL A 85 -3.48 -6.34 -16.28
CA VAL A 85 -2.48 -7.35 -15.94
C VAL A 85 -3.22 -8.57 -15.38
N LYS A 86 -3.02 -9.72 -16.02
CA LYS A 86 -3.62 -10.97 -15.57
C LYS A 86 -2.93 -11.46 -14.30
N ASP A 87 -3.71 -12.05 -13.40
CA ASP A 87 -3.23 -12.63 -12.14
C ASP A 87 -2.20 -11.73 -11.42
N CYS A 88 -2.58 -10.46 -11.23
CA CYS A 88 -1.74 -9.49 -10.55
C CYS A 88 -1.76 -9.70 -9.03
N GLU A 89 -0.67 -9.27 -8.40
CA GLU A 89 -0.44 -9.29 -6.97
C GLU A 89 -1.57 -8.64 -6.17
N THR A 90 -1.60 -9.01 -4.90
CA THR A 90 -2.49 -8.43 -3.90
C THR A 90 -1.72 -7.46 -3.01
N ILE A 91 -2.43 -6.58 -2.31
CA ILE A 91 -1.83 -5.61 -1.39
C ILE A 91 -0.96 -6.34 -0.34
N SER A 92 -1.42 -7.48 0.17
CA SER A 92 -0.61 -8.28 1.10
C SER A 92 0.69 -8.84 0.48
N GLY A 93 0.69 -9.16 -0.82
CA GLY A 93 1.89 -9.62 -1.53
C GLY A 93 2.93 -8.51 -1.66
N HIS A 94 2.47 -7.31 -1.99
CA HIS A 94 3.27 -6.08 -2.01
C HIS A 94 3.91 -5.80 -0.64
N MET A 95 3.08 -5.72 0.42
CA MET A 95 3.58 -5.46 1.78
C MET A 95 4.50 -6.57 2.30
N TYR A 96 4.27 -7.84 1.91
CA TYR A 96 5.18 -8.93 2.23
C TYR A 96 6.57 -8.71 1.63
N ARG A 97 6.65 -8.41 0.32
CA ARG A 97 7.95 -8.20 -0.32
C ARG A 97 8.66 -6.96 0.25
N MET A 98 7.93 -5.88 0.56
CA MET A 98 8.50 -4.74 1.30
C MET A 98 9.04 -5.12 2.69
N GLY A 99 8.30 -5.94 3.45
CA GLY A 99 8.79 -6.48 4.72
C GLY A 99 10.09 -7.26 4.55
N MET A 100 10.20 -8.06 3.48
CA MET A 100 11.43 -8.77 3.12
C MET A 100 12.56 -7.84 2.69
N MET A 101 12.27 -6.72 2.01
CA MET A 101 13.29 -5.74 1.63
C MET A 101 13.99 -5.09 2.84
N SER A 102 13.37 -5.09 4.03
CA SER A 102 14.04 -4.62 5.26
C SER A 102 15.31 -5.42 5.58
N PHE A 103 15.42 -6.68 5.14
CA PHE A 103 16.61 -7.52 5.34
C PHE A 103 17.82 -7.09 4.51
N LEU A 104 17.64 -6.17 3.55
CA LEU A 104 18.75 -5.54 2.81
C LEU A 104 19.55 -4.57 3.69
N LEU A 105 19.03 -4.19 4.85
CA LEU A 105 19.72 -3.37 5.84
C LEU A 105 20.67 -4.25 6.67
N ASP A 106 21.96 -3.93 6.61
CA ASP A 106 23.03 -4.59 7.36
C ASP A 106 23.43 -3.83 8.64
N GLY A 107 22.77 -2.71 8.91
CA GLY A 107 23.01 -1.85 10.07
C GLY A 107 23.94 -0.66 9.79
N GLN A 108 24.58 -0.60 8.60
CA GLN A 108 25.45 0.52 8.25
C GLN A 108 24.69 1.77 7.80
N GLN A 109 23.40 1.64 7.50
CA GLN A 109 22.56 2.73 6.97
C GLN A 109 22.01 3.65 8.07
N GLY A 110 22.20 3.31 9.35
CA GLY A 110 21.67 4.09 10.48
C GLY A 110 20.14 4.06 10.60
N LEU A 111 19.50 3.00 10.08
CA LEU A 111 18.06 2.78 10.12
C LEU A 111 17.73 1.61 11.06
N ASP A 112 16.66 1.73 11.83
CA ASP A 112 16.13 0.59 12.59
C ASP A 112 15.37 -0.37 11.67
N ARG A 113 15.97 -1.54 11.41
CA ARG A 113 15.41 -2.58 10.54
C ARG A 113 14.04 -3.07 11.02
N ILE A 114 13.84 -3.24 12.33
CA ILE A 114 12.56 -3.74 12.88
C ILE A 114 11.49 -2.69 12.67
N HIS A 115 11.79 -1.43 12.93
CA HIS A 115 10.85 -0.33 12.71
C HIS A 115 10.50 -0.15 11.23
N VAL A 116 11.48 -0.29 10.31
CA VAL A 116 11.22 -0.33 8.85
C VAL A 116 10.26 -1.46 8.48
N MET A 117 10.43 -2.65 9.06
CA MET A 117 9.55 -3.78 8.82
C MET A 117 8.13 -3.54 9.36
N GLU A 118 8.01 -2.97 10.57
CA GLU A 118 6.72 -2.61 11.16
C GLU A 118 5.97 -1.58 10.30
N LEU A 119 6.65 -0.53 9.83
CA LEU A 119 6.09 0.46 8.92
C LEU A 119 5.62 -0.19 7.61
N ALA A 120 6.44 -1.03 6.99
CA ALA A 120 6.10 -1.72 5.74
C ALA A 120 4.85 -2.61 5.88
N LEU A 121 4.65 -3.27 7.03
CA LEU A 121 3.50 -4.15 7.26
C LEU A 121 2.20 -3.40 7.61
N VAL A 122 2.29 -2.14 8.04
CA VAL A 122 1.14 -1.34 8.51
C VAL A 122 0.67 -0.33 7.47
N HIS A 123 1.55 0.11 6.56
CA HIS A 123 1.31 1.32 5.79
C HIS A 123 0.04 1.29 4.92
N ASP A 124 -0.26 0.17 4.26
CA ASP A 124 -1.47 -0.03 3.44
C ASP A 124 -2.55 -0.83 4.19
N LEU A 125 -2.45 -1.00 5.51
CA LEU A 125 -3.42 -1.76 6.29
C LEU A 125 -4.84 -1.16 6.22
N ALA A 126 -4.95 0.17 6.11
CA ALA A 126 -6.24 0.85 5.96
C ALA A 126 -7.01 0.42 4.69
N GLU A 127 -6.28 -0.01 3.65
CA GLU A 127 -6.87 -0.47 2.39
C GLU A 127 -7.74 -1.72 2.56
N SER A 128 -7.60 -2.45 3.67
CA SER A 128 -8.48 -3.59 3.98
C SER A 128 -9.96 -3.21 4.13
N ILE A 129 -10.23 -1.92 4.35
CA ILE A 129 -11.57 -1.34 4.45
C ILE A 129 -11.83 -0.41 3.25
N VAL A 130 -10.91 0.49 2.92
CA VAL A 130 -11.16 1.53 1.90
C VAL A 130 -10.88 1.10 0.46
N GLY A 131 -10.18 -0.03 0.27
CA GLY A 131 -9.63 -0.48 -1.00
C GLY A 131 -8.38 0.30 -1.44
N ASP A 132 -7.68 -0.20 -2.45
CA ASP A 132 -6.50 0.46 -3.03
C ASP A 132 -6.93 1.67 -3.87
N ILE A 133 -6.89 2.87 -3.26
CA ILE A 133 -7.25 4.15 -3.87
C ILE A 133 -6.05 4.72 -4.65
N THR A 134 -6.17 4.75 -5.97
CA THR A 134 -5.14 5.29 -6.86
C THR A 134 -5.42 6.74 -7.29
N PRO A 135 -4.43 7.46 -7.87
CA PRO A 135 -4.67 8.78 -8.46
C PRO A 135 -5.73 8.81 -9.56
N TYR A 136 -6.07 7.67 -10.16
CA TYR A 136 -7.09 7.56 -11.20
C TYR A 136 -8.52 7.44 -10.65
N CYS A 137 -8.70 7.29 -9.33
CA CYS A 137 -10.00 7.15 -8.68
C CYS A 137 -10.76 8.49 -8.50
N GLY A 138 -10.14 9.63 -8.82
CA GLY A 138 -10.78 10.95 -8.70
C GLY A 138 -10.97 11.44 -7.26
N ILE A 139 -10.33 10.79 -6.28
CA ILE A 139 -10.36 11.15 -4.86
C ILE A 139 -9.17 12.07 -4.57
N SER A 140 -9.40 13.19 -3.88
CA SER A 140 -8.29 14.10 -3.50
C SER A 140 -7.37 13.44 -2.48
N ARG A 141 -6.14 13.96 -2.36
CA ARG A 141 -5.20 13.45 -1.35
C ARG A 141 -5.75 13.60 0.07
N GLU A 142 -6.41 14.72 0.34
CA GLU A 142 -7.00 15.01 1.65
C GLU A 142 -8.16 14.05 1.95
N GLU A 143 -9.00 13.74 0.97
CA GLU A 143 -10.10 12.80 1.14
C GLU A 143 -9.58 11.36 1.31
N LYS A 144 -8.56 10.95 0.54
CA LYS A 144 -7.88 9.66 0.72
C LYS A 144 -7.36 9.52 2.15
N LEU A 145 -6.60 10.51 2.62
CA LEU A 145 -6.03 10.50 3.96
C LEU A 145 -7.12 10.43 5.05
N LEU A 146 -8.23 11.16 4.88
CA LEU A 146 -9.36 11.10 5.82
C LEU A 146 -10.00 9.71 5.87
N LYS A 147 -10.24 9.10 4.71
CA LYS A 147 -10.82 7.75 4.60
C LYS A 147 -9.91 6.71 5.25
N GLU A 148 -8.62 6.75 4.94
CA GLU A 148 -7.64 5.82 5.48
C GLU A 148 -7.43 6.01 6.99
N PHE A 149 -7.39 7.25 7.46
CA PHE A 149 -7.28 7.54 8.88
C PHE A 149 -8.50 7.03 9.66
N SER A 150 -9.71 7.16 9.08
CA SER A 150 -10.92 6.58 9.67
C SER A 150 -10.83 5.06 9.75
N ALA A 151 -10.40 4.40 8.67
CA ALA A 151 -10.25 2.96 8.61
C ALA A 151 -9.19 2.42 9.58
N ILE A 152 -8.00 3.02 9.62
CA ILE A 152 -6.95 2.58 10.55
C ILE A 152 -7.36 2.82 12.01
N SER A 153 -8.14 3.87 12.29
CA SER A 153 -8.69 4.10 13.63
C SER A 153 -9.62 2.97 14.05
N GLU A 154 -10.53 2.55 13.17
CA GLU A 154 -11.42 1.41 13.41
C GLU A 154 -10.64 0.11 13.65
N ILE A 155 -9.64 -0.17 12.81
CA ILE A 155 -8.76 -1.34 12.95
C ILE A 155 -8.00 -1.29 14.28
N ALA A 156 -7.50 -0.12 14.68
CA ALA A 156 -6.71 0.04 15.89
C ALA A 156 -7.53 -0.17 17.18
N GLU A 157 -8.83 0.17 17.20
CA GLU A 157 -9.69 -0.12 18.37
C GLU A 157 -9.77 -1.62 18.69
N LEU A 158 -9.60 -2.49 17.69
CA LEU A 158 -9.63 -3.95 17.86
C LEU A 158 -8.40 -4.50 18.59
N LEU A 159 -7.34 -3.70 18.73
CA LEU A 159 -6.07 -4.12 19.34
C LEU A 159 -5.96 -3.81 20.84
N GLY A 160 -6.92 -3.07 21.40
CA GLY A 160 -6.92 -2.68 22.80
C GLY A 160 -5.63 -1.92 23.16
N PRO A 161 -4.76 -2.43 24.07
CA PRO A 161 -3.54 -1.73 24.50
C PRO A 161 -2.50 -1.44 23.40
N ASN A 162 -2.58 -2.11 22.23
CA ASN A 162 -1.64 -1.89 21.13
C ASN A 162 -2.13 -0.88 20.09
N LYS A 163 -3.30 -0.26 20.31
CA LYS A 163 -3.92 0.74 19.44
C LYS A 163 -2.97 1.88 19.10
N GLU A 164 -2.34 2.46 20.12
CA GLU A 164 -1.48 3.65 19.95
C GLU A 164 -0.29 3.35 19.05
N LYS A 165 0.35 2.18 19.21
CA LYS A 165 1.49 1.78 18.38
C LYS A 165 1.11 1.64 16.91
N LEU A 166 -0.07 1.07 16.60
CA LEU A 166 -0.54 0.94 15.22
C LEU A 166 -0.78 2.31 14.59
N LEU A 167 -1.46 3.21 15.32
CA LEU A 167 -1.72 4.57 14.85
C LEU A 167 -0.44 5.39 14.70
N GLU A 168 0.52 5.24 15.61
CA GLU A 168 1.83 5.89 15.51
C GLU A 168 2.58 5.46 14.23
N LEU A 169 2.63 4.15 13.93
CA LEU A 169 3.26 3.62 12.71
C LEU A 169 2.60 4.16 11.44
N PHE A 170 1.26 4.11 11.37
CA PHE A 170 0.52 4.60 10.21
C PHE A 170 0.76 6.09 9.98
N ASN A 171 0.64 6.91 11.03
CA ASN A 171 0.87 8.35 10.94
C ASN A 171 2.31 8.69 10.58
N GLU A 172 3.29 7.95 11.12
CA GLU A 172 4.71 8.16 10.81
C GLU A 172 4.98 7.95 9.31
N TYR A 173 4.45 6.88 8.73
CA TYR A 173 4.54 6.62 7.29
C TYR A 173 3.89 7.73 6.46
N GLU A 174 2.68 8.14 6.81
CA GLU A 174 1.93 9.17 6.07
C GLU A 174 2.58 10.57 6.16
N GLU A 175 3.17 10.90 7.31
CA GLU A 175 3.94 12.13 7.44
C GLU A 175 5.24 12.11 6.63
N GLY A 176 5.89 10.94 6.48
CA GLY A 176 7.08 10.77 5.63
C GLY A 176 8.29 11.59 6.08
N LYS A 177 8.42 11.87 7.39
CA LYS A 177 9.46 12.78 7.92
C LYS A 177 10.66 12.03 8.51
N THR A 178 10.44 10.89 9.14
CA THR A 178 11.50 10.09 9.77
C THR A 178 12.39 9.42 8.71
N PRO A 179 13.65 9.11 9.03
CA PRO A 179 14.51 8.35 8.12
C PRO A 179 13.89 7.04 7.67
N GLU A 180 13.28 6.29 8.60
CA GLU A 180 12.63 5.01 8.33
C GLU A 180 11.38 5.17 7.45
N ALA A 181 10.50 6.16 7.72
CA ALA A 181 9.33 6.40 6.86
C ALA A 181 9.74 6.81 5.43
N LYS A 182 10.78 7.63 5.28
CA LYS A 182 11.32 7.99 3.96
C LYS A 182 11.87 6.77 3.23
N PHE A 183 12.61 5.92 3.95
CA PHE A 183 13.13 4.68 3.40
C PHE A 183 12.00 3.74 2.96
N VAL A 184 10.95 3.56 3.76
CA VAL A 184 9.79 2.72 3.40
C VAL A 184 9.02 3.30 2.22
N LYS A 185 8.89 4.63 2.07
CA LYS A 185 8.34 5.26 0.86
C LYS A 185 9.21 5.02 -0.39
N ASP A 186 10.53 4.86 -0.22
CA ASP A 186 11.43 4.43 -1.30
C ASP A 186 11.25 2.94 -1.62
N LEU A 187 11.02 2.09 -0.60
CA LEU A 187 10.72 0.66 -0.78
C LEU A 187 9.38 0.42 -1.49
N ASP A 188 8.33 1.18 -1.17
CA ASP A 188 7.01 1.10 -1.83
C ASP A 188 7.15 1.34 -3.35
N ARG A 189 7.87 2.40 -3.72
CA ARG A 189 8.17 2.71 -5.14
C ARG A 189 9.07 1.67 -5.78
N LEU A 190 10.08 1.17 -5.05
CA LEU A 190 10.99 0.13 -5.54
C LEU A 190 10.22 -1.15 -5.87
N ASP A 191 9.33 -1.56 -4.97
CA ASP A 191 8.48 -2.73 -5.15
C ASP A 191 7.61 -2.60 -6.40
N MET A 192 6.98 -1.43 -6.58
CA MET A 192 6.18 -1.13 -7.77
C MET A 192 6.97 -1.24 -9.08
N VAL A 193 8.19 -0.69 -9.17
CA VAL A 193 9.00 -0.78 -10.40
C VAL A 193 9.57 -2.18 -10.62
N MET A 194 9.94 -2.88 -9.55
CA MET A 194 10.37 -4.28 -9.64
C MET A 194 9.22 -5.16 -10.16
N GLN A 195 8.01 -4.95 -9.63
CA GLN A 195 6.83 -5.68 -10.07
C GLN A 195 6.47 -5.39 -11.53
N ALA A 196 6.58 -4.13 -11.97
CA ALA A 196 6.40 -3.75 -13.36
C ALA A 196 7.32 -4.57 -14.27
N PHE A 197 8.61 -4.62 -13.94
CA PHE A 197 9.59 -5.39 -14.71
C PHE A 197 9.31 -6.90 -14.70
N GLU A 198 8.89 -7.45 -13.55
CA GLU A 198 8.50 -8.87 -13.46
C GLU A 198 7.31 -9.21 -14.36
N TYR A 199 6.30 -8.35 -14.44
CA TYR A 199 5.18 -8.55 -15.36
C TYR A 199 5.60 -8.42 -16.82
N GLU A 200 6.46 -7.46 -17.16
CA GLU A 200 7.00 -7.36 -18.52
C GLU A 200 7.76 -8.62 -18.93
N LYS A 201 8.57 -9.20 -18.03
CA LYS A 201 9.25 -10.49 -18.25
C LYS A 201 8.28 -11.65 -18.38
N ARG A 202 7.37 -11.80 -17.40
CA ARG A 202 6.40 -12.91 -17.34
C ARG A 202 5.52 -12.96 -18.58
N ASP A 203 5.05 -11.80 -19.02
CA ASP A 203 4.11 -11.68 -20.14
C ASP A 203 4.83 -11.41 -21.48
N ASN A 204 6.17 -11.46 -21.49
CA ASN A 204 7.04 -11.20 -22.63
C ASN A 204 6.65 -9.92 -23.41
N CYS A 205 6.46 -8.83 -22.67
CA CYS A 205 6.03 -7.54 -23.19
C CYS A 205 6.98 -6.42 -22.75
N PRO A 206 8.21 -6.39 -23.30
CA PRO A 206 9.24 -5.43 -22.89
C PRO A 206 8.72 -3.99 -22.99
N MET A 207 9.10 -3.18 -22.00
CA MET A 207 8.79 -1.75 -21.91
C MET A 207 7.31 -1.37 -21.76
N LYS A 208 6.38 -2.34 -21.70
CA LYS A 208 4.93 -2.10 -21.66
C LYS A 208 4.47 -1.26 -20.46
N HIS A 209 5.14 -1.39 -19.31
CA HIS A 209 4.76 -0.76 -18.05
C HIS A 209 5.59 0.50 -17.73
N GLN A 210 6.07 1.20 -18.76
CA GLN A 210 6.95 2.38 -18.64
C GLN A 210 6.40 3.48 -17.71
N GLU A 211 5.09 3.70 -17.69
CA GLU A 211 4.47 4.74 -16.85
C GLU A 211 4.78 4.58 -15.35
N PHE A 212 4.95 3.33 -14.86
CA PHE A 212 5.29 3.06 -13.47
C PHE A 212 6.72 3.53 -13.17
N PHE A 213 7.64 3.31 -14.11
CA PHE A 213 9.01 3.83 -14.02
C PHE A 213 9.02 5.36 -14.09
N ASP A 214 8.32 5.96 -15.05
CA ASP A 214 8.25 7.41 -15.21
C ASP A 214 7.69 8.09 -13.96
N SER A 215 6.69 7.48 -13.32
CA SER A 215 6.07 8.00 -12.10
C SER A 215 7.02 8.06 -10.89
N THR A 216 8.14 7.33 -10.91
CA THR A 216 9.11 7.26 -9.80
C THR A 216 10.39 8.05 -10.06
N LYS A 217 10.57 8.60 -11.26
CA LYS A 217 11.76 9.35 -11.66
C LYS A 217 12.03 10.52 -10.70
N GLY A 218 13.24 10.54 -10.12
CA GLY A 218 13.66 11.58 -9.18
C GLY A 218 13.01 11.53 -7.79
N LYS A 219 12.26 10.46 -7.46
CA LYS A 219 11.60 10.31 -6.15
C LYS A 219 12.37 9.44 -5.16
N PHE A 220 13.33 8.64 -5.64
CA PHE A 220 14.20 7.83 -4.78
C PHE A 220 15.26 8.71 -4.11
N SER A 221 15.48 8.49 -2.82
CA SER A 221 16.39 9.31 -2.01
C SER A 221 17.50 8.50 -1.36
N HIS A 222 17.24 7.25 -0.98
CA HIS A 222 18.22 6.42 -0.28
C HIS A 222 19.22 5.77 -1.27
N PRO A 223 20.55 5.88 -1.05
CA PRO A 223 21.57 5.37 -1.98
C PRO A 223 21.43 3.88 -2.32
N LEU A 224 21.13 3.03 -1.33
CA LEU A 224 20.89 1.60 -1.56
C LEU A 224 19.75 1.37 -2.57
N VAL A 225 18.62 2.07 -2.40
CA VAL A 225 17.46 1.91 -3.26
C VAL A 225 17.76 2.42 -4.67
N ILE A 226 18.42 3.58 -4.79
CA ILE A 226 18.85 4.13 -6.08
C ILE A 226 19.71 3.12 -6.84
N ASN A 227 20.68 2.48 -6.18
CA ASN A 227 21.54 1.49 -6.82
C ASN A 227 20.76 0.26 -7.30
N ILE A 228 19.80 -0.22 -6.51
CA ILE A 228 18.93 -1.34 -6.91
C ILE A 228 18.06 -0.94 -8.12
N VAL A 229 17.46 0.25 -8.10
CA VAL A 229 16.64 0.75 -9.23
C VAL A 229 17.48 0.90 -10.50
N ASN A 230 18.71 1.38 -10.40
CA ASN A 230 19.64 1.46 -11.54
C ASN A 230 19.91 0.07 -12.12
N GLU A 231 20.14 -0.93 -11.27
CA GLU A 231 20.33 -2.31 -11.70
C GLU A 231 19.06 -2.89 -12.37
N ILE A 232 17.88 -2.62 -11.81
CA ILE A 232 16.60 -3.01 -12.43
C ILE A 232 16.46 -2.40 -13.82
N ASN A 233 16.75 -1.09 -13.98
CA ASN A 233 16.69 -0.42 -15.29
C ASN A 233 17.67 -1.05 -16.29
N ALA A 234 18.92 -1.29 -15.88
CA ALA A 234 19.92 -1.91 -16.75
C ALA A 234 19.52 -3.34 -17.20
N GLN A 235 18.94 -4.14 -16.30
CA GLN A 235 18.42 -5.46 -16.67
C GLN A 235 17.20 -5.37 -17.58
N ARG A 236 16.33 -4.40 -17.35
CA ARG A 236 15.13 -4.16 -18.16
C ARG A 236 15.47 -3.71 -19.58
N GLU A 237 16.46 -2.84 -19.75
CA GLU A 237 16.98 -2.43 -21.06
C GLU A 237 17.55 -3.62 -21.83
N LYS A 238 18.41 -4.44 -21.19
CA LYS A 238 18.94 -5.67 -21.81
C LYS A 238 17.85 -6.65 -22.21
N PHE A 239 16.79 -6.79 -21.39
CA PHE A 239 15.65 -7.62 -21.71
C PHE A 239 14.93 -7.11 -22.97
N ALA A 240 14.71 -5.79 -23.08
CA ALA A 240 14.09 -5.19 -24.26
C ALA A 240 14.94 -5.36 -25.53
N GLU A 241 16.27 -5.19 -25.44
CA GLU A 241 17.20 -5.42 -26.55
C GLU A 241 17.16 -6.88 -27.02
N ALA A 242 17.25 -7.83 -26.10
CA ALA A 242 17.20 -9.25 -26.44
C ALA A 242 15.88 -9.67 -27.11
N SER A 243 14.75 -9.07 -26.69
CA SER A 243 13.45 -9.30 -27.33
C SER A 243 13.37 -8.69 -28.74
N ALA A 244 14.08 -7.59 -29.01
CA ALA A 244 14.13 -6.98 -30.34
C ALA A 244 14.97 -7.82 -31.31
N ASP A 245 16.14 -8.30 -30.87
CA ASP A 245 17.02 -9.13 -31.70
C ASP A 245 16.37 -10.47 -32.07
N GLY A 246 15.71 -11.14 -31.11
CA GLY A 246 15.00 -12.40 -31.35
C GLY A 246 13.80 -12.30 -32.32
N ALA A 247 13.27 -11.10 -32.57
CA ALA A 247 12.22 -10.87 -33.55
C ALA A 247 12.74 -10.81 -35.00
N THR A 248 14.03 -10.51 -35.19
CA THR A 248 14.62 -10.33 -36.54
C THR A 248 14.97 -11.65 -37.24
N ASP A 249 15.17 -12.74 -36.49
CA ASP A 249 15.65 -14.03 -37.03
C ASP A 249 14.52 -14.91 -37.65
N ASN A 250 13.25 -14.50 -37.54
CA ASN A 250 12.11 -15.23 -38.13
C ASN A 250 11.70 -14.75 -39.54
N SER A 251 12.58 -14.01 -40.23
CA SER A 251 12.35 -13.50 -41.60
C SER A 251 13.37 -14.03 -42.62
N SER A 252 13.58 -15.35 -42.66
CA SER A 252 14.22 -15.98 -43.83
C SER A 252 13.16 -16.46 -44.83
N PRO A 253 13.23 -16.09 -46.13
CA PRO A 253 12.23 -16.49 -47.10
C PRO A 253 12.32 -17.99 -47.36
N SER A 254 11.18 -18.66 -47.26
CA SER A 254 10.94 -19.99 -47.81
C SER A 254 11.49 -20.08 -49.24
N ARG A 255 12.57 -20.83 -49.43
CA ARG A 255 13.07 -21.20 -50.76
C ARG A 255 11.96 -21.93 -51.52
N GLU A 256 11.60 -21.35 -52.66
CA GLU A 256 10.81 -22.00 -53.71
C GLU A 256 11.40 -23.37 -54.04
N ALA A 257 10.63 -24.43 -53.83
CA ALA A 257 10.91 -25.72 -54.43
C ALA A 257 10.43 -25.68 -55.89
N ALA A 258 11.34 -25.33 -56.79
CA ALA A 258 11.18 -25.60 -58.21
C ALA A 258 11.21 -27.12 -58.44
N THR A 259 10.06 -27.72 -58.77
CA THR A 259 10.00 -29.05 -59.38
C THR A 259 9.67 -28.91 -60.86
N SER A 260 10.72 -28.92 -61.68
CA SER A 260 10.66 -29.13 -63.13
C SER A 260 11.19 -30.52 -63.49
N GLY A 261 10.48 -31.24 -64.35
CA GLY A 261 10.91 -32.49 -65.02
C GLY A 261 10.24 -33.73 -64.42
N GLY A 262 9.60 -34.63 -65.16
CA GLY A 262 9.70 -34.96 -66.58
C GLY A 262 9.89 -36.48 -66.71
N SER A 263 9.00 -37.13 -67.47
CA SER A 263 9.10 -38.49 -68.03
C SER A 263 8.98 -39.71 -67.11
N ARG A 264 7.81 -40.37 -67.17
CA ARG A 264 7.60 -41.63 -67.92
C ARG A 264 6.12 -41.89 -68.14
#